data_AF-A0A927F0X9-F1
#
_entry.id   AF-A0A927F0X9-F1
#
_cell.length_a   1.000
_cell.length_b   1.000
_cell.length_c   1.000
_cell.angle_alpha   90.00
_cell.angle_beta   90.00
_cell.angle_gamma   90.00
#
_symmetry.space_group_name_H-M   'P 1'
#
loop_
_entity.id
_entity.type
_entity.pdbx_description
1 polymer ?
#
loop_
_entity_poly.entity_id
_entity_poly.type
_entity_poly.pdbx_seq_one_letter_code
_entity_poly.pdbx_strand_id
1 'polypeptide(L)'
;MTHSDRHLASQSSSDAAPELASESARRVTLRGPAELADALPYLLGYHPDDSIVVIAVHGEHGRFGGRVRLGIPAVPGEWPEAARQVAVCLLAGCEEADRPTGAVVYLCQDARAGEDAAAVPVRLRPLAQELRAACGALDMPVFEALCLSGGRFWSFCCEDPRCCPPEGNELEPPGSSPMAAAATYAGIRVQGTLKELAARLAPLAPHRVPLQEQALDAAAADLLPRMLDVSAKEVVRTRTLEIAARLLDRFSSAPIPAGRGPSEADLSDDARLSEAEAASLIVGLQDRITRDRAAEWMEEEDAQPALRLWRALGRRCVGAFTEYAAAPLTLAGWVSWSTGDETNARVALSAALEADPECVFARLLHSACNSGLDPEPLRGTLRGQRAAHGGRPEACRGAGSGADPEA
;
A
#
# COMPACT_ATOMS: atom_id res chain seq x y z
N MET A 1 -13.73 14.49 77.09
CA MET A 1 -12.33 14.89 76.84
C MET A 1 -11.74 13.92 75.81
N THR A 2 -11.45 14.47 74.63
CA THR A 2 -10.35 14.10 73.72
C THR A 2 -10.24 12.67 73.16
N HIS A 3 -10.45 12.59 71.83
CA HIS A 3 -9.62 11.97 70.80
C HIS A 3 -9.36 10.45 70.82
N SER A 4 -9.96 9.71 69.87
CA SER A 4 -9.32 9.39 68.57
C SER A 4 -10.01 8.20 67.88
N ASP A 5 -10.83 8.50 66.87
CA ASP A 5 -11.26 7.53 65.86
C ASP A 5 -10.10 7.24 64.90
N ARG A 6 -9.66 5.98 64.86
CA ARG A 6 -8.78 5.46 63.81
C ARG A 6 -9.63 4.91 62.67
N HIS A 7 -9.89 5.75 61.67
CA HIS A 7 -10.25 5.29 60.33
C HIS A 7 -9.02 4.66 59.65
N LEU A 8 -9.09 3.37 59.34
CA LEU A 8 -8.23 2.76 58.33
C LEU A 8 -8.74 3.20 56.96
N ALA A 9 -7.98 4.07 56.30
CA ALA A 9 -8.11 4.37 54.88
C ALA A 9 -7.42 3.26 54.07
N SER A 10 -8.21 2.50 53.30
CA SER A 10 -7.69 1.63 52.25
C SER A 10 -7.31 2.50 51.04
N GLN A 11 -6.01 2.69 50.85
CA GLN A 11 -5.43 3.33 49.68
C GLN A 11 -5.52 2.37 48.48
N SER A 12 -6.45 2.62 47.56
CA SER A 12 -6.41 2.08 46.20
C SER A 12 -5.61 3.05 45.33
N SER A 13 -4.35 2.70 45.05
CA SER A 13 -3.46 3.40 44.14
C SER A 13 -3.99 3.32 42.71
N SER A 14 -4.76 4.32 42.32
CA SER A 14 -5.05 4.68 40.93
C SER A 14 -3.82 5.41 40.39
N ASP A 15 -2.90 4.67 39.77
CA ASP A 15 -1.78 5.27 39.03
C ASP A 15 -2.35 5.85 37.72
N ALA A 16 -2.67 7.14 37.79
CA ALA A 16 -3.10 7.94 36.66
C ALA A 16 -1.92 8.09 35.70
N ALA A 17 -2.03 7.52 34.50
CA ALA A 17 -1.11 7.80 33.42
C ALA A 17 -1.14 9.31 33.09
N PRO A 18 0.02 9.93 32.84
CA PRO A 18 0.13 11.38 32.76
C PRO A 18 -0.63 11.92 31.54
N GLU A 19 -1.52 12.88 31.81
CA GLU A 19 -2.02 13.84 30.82
C GLU A 19 -0.82 14.54 30.16
N LEU A 20 -0.44 14.06 28.97
CA LEU A 20 0.45 14.76 28.06
C LEU A 20 -0.30 15.95 27.44
N ALA A 21 -0.47 17.00 28.23
CA ALA A 21 -0.70 18.33 27.68
C ALA A 21 0.63 18.84 27.10
N SER A 22 0.59 19.25 25.82
CA SER A 22 1.59 20.05 25.11
C SER A 22 2.70 19.32 24.33
N GLU A 23 2.32 18.67 23.22
CA GLU A 23 2.88 19.11 21.94
C GLU A 23 1.76 19.82 21.20
N SER A 24 1.97 21.09 20.86
CA SER A 24 1.09 21.83 19.98
C SER A 24 1.03 21.13 18.62
N ALA A 25 0.10 20.18 18.45
CA ALA A 25 -0.28 19.70 17.13
C ALA A 25 -0.69 20.94 16.35
N ARG A 26 0.18 21.39 15.43
CA ARG A 26 -0.09 22.53 14.55
C ARG A 26 -1.31 22.14 13.73
N ARG A 27 -2.47 22.61 14.17
CA ARG A 27 -3.74 22.41 13.49
C ARG A 27 -3.70 23.18 12.19
N VAL A 28 -3.74 22.47 11.07
CA VAL A 28 -3.99 23.07 9.76
C VAL A 28 -5.51 23.26 9.66
N THR A 29 -5.94 24.51 9.52
CA THR A 29 -7.35 24.83 9.28
C THR A 29 -7.57 24.95 7.79
N LEU A 30 -8.50 24.14 7.25
CA LEU A 30 -8.91 24.18 5.86
C LEU A 30 -10.14 25.09 5.72
N ARG A 31 -10.04 26.14 4.92
CA ARG A 31 -11.03 27.24 4.87
C ARG A 31 -11.92 27.22 3.64
N GLY A 32 -11.70 26.31 2.70
CA GLY A 32 -12.48 26.24 1.47
C GLY A 32 -12.16 25.03 0.60
N PRO A 33 -12.87 24.89 -0.54
CA PRO A 33 -12.81 23.71 -1.40
C PRO A 33 -11.41 23.47 -2.00
N ALA A 34 -10.66 24.53 -2.32
CA ALA A 34 -9.29 24.41 -2.82
C ALA A 34 -8.36 23.77 -1.78
N GLU A 35 -8.41 24.23 -0.53
CA GLU A 35 -7.61 23.69 0.56
C GLU A 35 -8.06 22.26 0.92
N LEU A 36 -9.36 21.96 0.84
CA LEU A 36 -9.89 20.60 1.00
C LEU A 36 -9.39 19.63 -0.07
N ALA A 37 -9.35 20.09 -1.32
CA ALA A 37 -8.87 19.31 -2.46
C ALA A 37 -7.36 19.02 -2.36
N ASP A 38 -6.57 20.05 -2.05
CA ASP A 38 -5.13 19.93 -1.86
C ASP A 38 -4.77 19.08 -0.64
N ALA A 39 -5.57 19.12 0.42
CA ALA A 39 -5.29 18.34 1.63
C ALA A 39 -5.46 16.83 1.46
N LEU A 40 -6.31 16.39 0.52
CA LEU A 40 -6.74 14.99 0.41
C LEU A 40 -5.56 13.99 0.31
N PRO A 41 -4.53 14.19 -0.54
CA PRO A 41 -3.45 13.24 -0.67
C PRO A 41 -2.63 13.08 0.62
N TYR A 42 -2.46 14.16 1.38
CA TYR A 42 -1.74 14.14 2.66
C TYR A 42 -2.55 13.44 3.75
N LEU A 43 -3.88 13.53 3.70
CA LEU A 43 -4.74 12.75 4.59
C LEU A 43 -4.62 11.26 4.28
N LEU A 44 -4.55 10.87 3.01
CA LEU A 44 -4.51 9.46 2.60
C LEU A 44 -3.10 8.85 2.56
N GLY A 45 -2.05 9.67 2.45
CA GLY A 45 -0.67 9.23 2.21
C GLY A 45 -0.36 8.88 0.75
N TYR A 46 -1.29 9.12 -0.18
CA TYR A 46 -1.15 8.87 -1.62
C TYR A 46 -2.15 9.71 -2.41
N HIS A 47 -1.95 9.83 -3.72
CA HIS A 47 -2.91 10.50 -4.60
C HIS A 47 -4.05 9.53 -4.99
N PRO A 48 -5.29 9.73 -4.54
CA PRO A 48 -6.40 8.85 -4.90
C PRO A 48 -6.81 9.03 -6.36
N ASP A 49 -7.06 7.91 -7.02
CA ASP A 49 -7.55 7.81 -8.40
C ASP A 49 -8.66 6.76 -8.51
N ASP A 50 -9.58 6.94 -9.45
CA ASP A 50 -10.79 6.11 -9.64
C ASP A 50 -11.52 5.73 -8.33
N SER A 51 -11.68 6.70 -7.42
CA SER A 51 -12.08 6.48 -6.03
C SER A 51 -13.14 7.45 -5.53
N ILE A 52 -14.08 6.92 -4.75
CA ILE A 52 -14.93 7.63 -3.80
C ILE A 52 -14.17 7.71 -2.48
N VAL A 53 -14.01 8.89 -1.91
CA VAL A 53 -13.48 9.08 -0.55
C VAL A 53 -14.47 9.90 0.25
N VAL A 54 -14.85 9.42 1.43
CA VAL A 54 -15.71 10.16 2.36
C VAL A 54 -15.01 10.27 3.70
N ILE A 55 -14.91 11.49 4.19
CA ILE A 55 -14.25 11.82 5.45
C ILE A 55 -15.31 12.36 6.42
N ALA A 56 -15.39 11.75 7.59
CA ALA A 56 -16.25 12.18 8.68
C ALA A 56 -15.74 13.49 9.27
N VAL A 57 -16.66 14.38 9.61
CA VAL A 57 -16.39 15.67 10.25
C VAL A 57 -17.05 15.68 11.62
N HIS A 58 -16.32 16.09 12.64
CA HIS A 58 -16.72 16.01 14.04
C HIS A 58 -16.65 17.37 14.75
N GLY A 59 -17.62 17.60 15.64
CA GLY A 59 -17.70 18.77 16.51
C GLY A 59 -17.96 20.10 15.78
N GLU A 60 -18.05 21.18 16.56
CA GLU A 60 -18.38 22.51 16.04
C GLU A 60 -17.25 23.14 15.20
N HIS A 61 -16.01 22.68 15.40
CA HIS A 61 -14.82 23.19 14.71
C HIS A 61 -14.45 22.38 13.46
N GLY A 62 -15.27 21.40 13.07
CA GLY A 62 -15.09 20.64 11.84
C GLY A 62 -13.80 19.81 11.78
N ARG A 63 -13.54 18.99 12.81
CA ARG A 63 -12.35 18.12 12.83
C ARG A 63 -12.58 16.90 11.93
N PHE A 64 -11.59 16.55 11.11
CA PHE A 64 -11.64 15.29 10.37
C PHE A 64 -11.45 14.09 11.30
N GLY A 65 -12.29 13.08 11.10
CA GLY A 65 -12.26 11.82 11.83
C GLY A 65 -12.11 10.63 10.90
N GLY A 66 -13.00 9.66 11.06
CA GLY A 66 -13.03 8.44 10.25
C GLY A 66 -13.05 8.71 8.75
N ARG A 67 -12.52 7.77 7.96
CA ARG A 67 -12.48 7.88 6.50
C ARG A 67 -12.82 6.54 5.86
N VAL A 68 -13.58 6.59 4.78
CA VAL A 68 -13.89 5.42 3.95
C VAL A 68 -13.52 5.72 2.51
N ARG A 69 -12.88 4.75 1.86
CA ARG A 69 -12.56 4.79 0.44
C ARG A 69 -13.14 3.57 -0.26
N LEU A 70 -13.74 3.79 -1.42
CA LEU A 70 -14.25 2.74 -2.30
C LEU A 70 -13.86 3.09 -3.75
N GLY A 71 -13.57 2.09 -4.59
CA GLY A 71 -13.42 2.35 -6.03
C GLY A 71 -14.74 2.83 -6.64
N ILE A 72 -14.69 3.74 -7.62
CA ILE A 72 -15.90 4.18 -8.32
C ILE A 72 -16.43 3.01 -9.16
N PRO A 73 -17.66 2.50 -8.92
CA PRO A 73 -18.20 1.41 -9.71
C PRO A 73 -18.33 1.81 -11.18
N ALA A 74 -17.89 0.93 -12.09
CA ALA A 74 -17.90 1.22 -13.52
C ALA A 74 -19.32 1.34 -14.09
N VAL A 75 -20.28 0.64 -13.47
CA VAL A 75 -21.69 0.59 -13.88
C VAL A 75 -22.49 1.60 -13.05
N PRO A 76 -23.13 2.60 -13.68
CA PRO A 76 -23.91 3.60 -12.94
C PRO A 76 -25.07 3.04 -12.10
N GLY A 77 -25.60 1.88 -12.47
CA GLY A 77 -26.64 1.19 -11.70
C GLY A 77 -26.20 0.71 -10.31
N GLU A 78 -24.90 0.60 -10.06
CA GLU A 78 -24.34 0.18 -8.76
C GLU A 78 -24.08 1.37 -7.82
N TRP A 79 -24.17 2.60 -8.34
CA TRP A 79 -23.84 3.82 -7.59
C TRP A 79 -24.69 4.05 -6.33
N PRO A 80 -26.02 3.82 -6.33
CA PRO A 80 -26.82 4.02 -5.12
C PRO A 80 -26.41 3.08 -3.99
N GLU A 81 -26.11 1.82 -4.31
CA GLU A 81 -25.69 0.83 -3.31
C GLU A 81 -24.28 1.12 -2.79
N ALA A 82 -23.35 1.49 -3.67
CA ALA A 82 -22.01 1.93 -3.29
C ALA A 82 -22.07 3.16 -2.37
N ALA A 83 -22.91 4.14 -2.69
CA ALA A 83 -23.10 5.33 -1.87
C ALA A 83 -23.62 4.99 -0.47
N ARG A 84 -24.65 4.12 -0.40
CA ARG A 84 -25.21 3.63 0.86
C ARG A 84 -24.16 2.89 1.69
N GLN A 85 -23.41 1.99 1.08
CA GLN A 85 -22.37 1.20 1.76
C GLN A 85 -21.28 2.10 2.33
N VAL A 86 -20.79 3.07 1.56
CA VAL A 86 -19.76 4.01 2.03
C VAL A 86 -20.25 4.82 3.24
N ALA A 87 -21.48 5.34 3.19
CA ALA A 87 -22.05 6.10 4.29
C ALA A 87 -22.24 5.25 5.57
N VAL A 88 -22.74 4.02 5.42
CA VAL A 88 -22.92 3.07 6.54
C VAL A 88 -21.56 2.67 7.14
N CYS A 89 -20.58 2.34 6.30
CA CYS A 89 -19.24 1.97 6.77
C CYS A 89 -18.57 3.12 7.51
N LEU A 90 -18.76 4.37 7.06
CA LEU A 90 -18.18 5.53 7.71
C LEU A 90 -18.73 5.69 9.13
N LEU A 91 -20.05 5.58 9.27
CA LEU A 91 -20.71 5.66 10.56
C LEU A 91 -20.35 4.50 11.48
N ALA A 92 -20.28 3.27 10.95
CA ALA A 92 -19.92 2.08 11.71
C ALA A 92 -18.48 2.13 12.24
N GLY A 93 -17.59 2.89 11.59
CA GLY A 93 -16.23 3.15 12.04
C GLY A 93 -16.09 4.24 13.10
N CYS A 94 -17.17 4.96 13.43
CA CYS A 94 -17.18 5.99 14.47
C CYS A 94 -17.65 5.39 15.81
N GLU A 95 -17.07 5.84 16.91
CA GLU A 95 -17.61 5.54 18.24
C GLU A 95 -18.97 6.21 18.43
N GLU A 96 -19.85 5.59 19.20
CA GLU A 96 -21.22 6.09 19.40
C GLU A 96 -21.25 7.44 20.13
N ALA A 97 -20.23 7.72 20.96
CA ALA A 97 -20.03 9.01 21.63
C ALA A 97 -19.46 10.10 20.71
N ASP A 98 -18.92 9.73 19.55
CA ASP A 98 -18.29 10.63 18.57
C ASP A 98 -18.94 10.46 17.19
N ARG A 99 -20.28 10.51 17.14
CA ARG A 99 -20.99 10.49 15.85
C ARG A 99 -20.62 11.73 15.02
N PRO A 100 -20.41 11.57 13.70
CA PRO A 100 -20.04 12.67 12.84
C PRO A 100 -21.15 13.72 12.76
N THR A 101 -20.77 14.99 12.80
CA THR A 101 -21.68 16.13 12.59
C THR A 101 -21.90 16.42 11.10
N GLY A 102 -21.09 15.80 10.22
CA GLY A 102 -21.24 15.86 8.78
C GLY A 102 -20.13 15.10 8.07
N ALA A 103 -20.06 15.26 6.76
CA ALA A 103 -19.04 14.63 5.92
C ALA A 103 -18.52 15.55 4.82
N VAL A 104 -17.32 15.24 4.33
CA VAL A 104 -16.78 15.75 3.07
C VAL A 104 -16.63 14.58 2.10
N VAL A 105 -17.12 14.77 0.88
CA VAL A 105 -17.08 13.76 -0.19
C VAL A 105 -16.08 14.19 -1.26
N TYR A 106 -15.29 13.25 -1.74
CA TYR A 106 -14.38 13.41 -2.88
C TYR A 106 -14.64 12.31 -3.90
N LEU A 107 -14.76 12.71 -5.16
CA LEU A 107 -14.79 11.84 -6.32
C LEU A 107 -13.52 12.09 -7.14
N CYS A 108 -12.60 11.14 -7.11
CA CYS A 108 -11.30 11.24 -7.76
C CYS A 108 -11.29 10.35 -8.99
N GLN A 109 -11.27 10.92 -10.19
CA GLN A 109 -11.21 10.16 -11.43
C GLN A 109 -10.74 11.06 -12.55
N ASP A 110 -9.73 10.64 -13.29
CA ASP A 110 -9.29 11.36 -14.48
C ASP A 110 -10.22 11.11 -15.67
N ALA A 111 -10.17 12.03 -16.64
CA ALA A 111 -10.88 11.87 -17.90
C ALA A 111 -10.45 10.59 -18.63
N ARG A 112 -11.44 9.87 -19.17
CA ARG A 112 -11.19 8.72 -20.03
C ARG A 112 -10.50 9.15 -21.32
N ALA A 113 -9.87 8.21 -22.02
CA ALA A 113 -9.24 8.50 -23.32
C ALA A 113 -10.25 9.13 -24.30
N GLY A 114 -9.98 10.36 -24.73
CA GLY A 114 -10.86 11.14 -25.61
C GLY A 114 -12.02 11.87 -24.91
N GLU A 115 -12.13 11.80 -23.59
CA GLU A 115 -13.05 12.60 -22.77
C GLU A 115 -12.37 13.92 -22.36
N ASP A 116 -13.15 15.01 -22.34
CA ASP A 116 -12.68 16.29 -21.78
C ASP A 116 -12.74 16.24 -20.25
N ALA A 117 -11.78 16.87 -19.57
CA ALA A 117 -11.76 16.95 -18.10
C ALA A 117 -13.04 17.59 -17.55
N ALA A 118 -13.63 18.56 -18.26
CA ALA A 118 -14.88 19.20 -17.88
C ALA A 118 -16.11 18.27 -17.97
N ALA A 119 -16.03 17.16 -18.72
CA ALA A 119 -17.12 16.18 -18.83
C ALA A 119 -17.18 15.24 -17.62
N VAL A 120 -16.06 15.04 -16.92
CA VAL A 120 -15.97 14.18 -15.72
C VAL A 120 -16.94 14.60 -14.61
N PRO A 121 -16.97 15.85 -14.13
CA PRO A 121 -17.92 16.25 -13.10
C PRO A 121 -19.38 16.13 -13.57
N VAL A 122 -19.67 16.33 -14.86
CA VAL A 122 -21.02 16.12 -15.39
C VAL A 122 -21.44 14.66 -15.28
N ARG A 123 -20.54 13.74 -15.66
CA ARG A 123 -20.77 12.29 -15.59
C ARG A 123 -20.91 11.79 -14.16
N LEU A 124 -20.12 12.32 -13.22
CA LEU A 124 -20.09 11.90 -11.82
C LEU A 124 -21.13 12.60 -10.92
N ARG A 125 -21.83 13.62 -11.43
CA ARG A 125 -22.86 14.36 -10.69
C ARG A 125 -23.95 13.47 -10.07
N PRO A 126 -24.49 12.44 -10.75
CA PRO A 126 -25.48 11.55 -10.12
C PRO A 126 -24.89 10.79 -8.92
N LEU A 127 -23.66 10.28 -9.03
CA LEU A 127 -22.99 9.62 -7.90
C LEU A 127 -22.78 10.57 -6.72
N ALA A 128 -22.39 11.81 -6.97
CA ALA A 128 -22.27 12.83 -5.92
C ALA A 128 -23.62 13.08 -5.22
N GLN A 129 -24.72 13.10 -5.96
CA GLN A 129 -26.07 13.24 -5.40
C GLN A 129 -26.47 12.02 -4.55
N GLU A 130 -26.21 10.80 -5.02
CA GLU A 130 -26.47 9.58 -4.26
C GLU A 130 -25.67 9.55 -2.95
N LEU A 131 -24.39 9.93 -2.97
CA LEU A 131 -23.56 10.02 -1.77
C LEU A 131 -24.11 11.03 -0.76
N ARG A 132 -24.54 12.20 -1.25
CA ARG A 132 -25.16 13.24 -0.40
C ARG A 132 -26.47 12.76 0.21
N ALA A 133 -27.31 12.09 -0.58
CA ALA A 133 -28.58 11.54 -0.10
C ALA A 133 -28.36 10.42 0.92
N ALA A 134 -27.43 9.50 0.65
CA ALA A 134 -27.09 8.39 1.55
C ALA A 134 -26.52 8.89 2.88
N CYS A 135 -25.63 9.87 2.86
CA CYS A 135 -25.11 10.49 4.08
C CYS A 135 -26.21 11.26 4.85
N GLY A 136 -27.03 12.03 4.13
CA GLY A 136 -28.15 12.76 4.73
C GLY A 136 -29.21 11.86 5.37
N ALA A 137 -29.45 10.67 4.82
CA ALA A 137 -30.35 9.67 5.40
C ALA A 137 -29.85 9.09 6.74
N LEU A 138 -28.56 9.31 7.07
CA LEU A 138 -27.93 8.93 8.33
C LEU A 138 -27.65 10.15 9.23
N ASP A 139 -28.34 11.27 9.00
CA ASP A 139 -28.18 12.56 9.71
C ASP A 139 -26.76 13.14 9.63
N MET A 140 -26.02 12.80 8.56
CA MET A 140 -24.67 13.26 8.31
C MET A 140 -24.66 14.17 7.06
N PRO A 141 -24.95 15.47 7.19
CA PRO A 141 -24.97 16.37 6.04
C PRO A 141 -23.59 16.45 5.40
N VAL A 142 -23.56 16.43 4.06
CA VAL A 142 -22.33 16.63 3.30
C VAL A 142 -22.08 18.13 3.16
N PHE A 143 -21.05 18.63 3.85
CA PHE A 143 -20.68 20.05 3.81
C PHE A 143 -20.07 20.45 2.47
N GLU A 144 -19.29 19.55 1.88
CA GLU A 144 -18.65 19.76 0.59
C GLU A 144 -18.52 18.43 -0.16
N ALA A 145 -18.73 18.48 -1.48
CA ALA A 145 -18.59 17.35 -2.38
C ALA A 145 -17.76 17.78 -3.59
N LEU A 146 -16.53 17.27 -3.71
CA LEU A 146 -15.57 17.68 -4.73
C LEU A 146 -15.37 16.61 -5.80
N CYS A 147 -15.20 17.04 -7.04
CA CYS A 147 -14.63 16.23 -8.12
C CYS A 147 -13.17 16.62 -8.32
N LEU A 148 -12.26 15.65 -8.36
CA LEU A 148 -10.84 15.83 -8.64
C LEU A 148 -10.49 15.07 -9.91
N SER A 149 -10.01 15.79 -10.93
CA SER A 149 -9.67 15.22 -12.24
C SER A 149 -8.61 16.08 -12.94
N GLY A 150 -7.54 15.46 -13.44
CA GLY A 150 -6.56 16.11 -14.31
C GLY A 150 -5.88 17.34 -13.71
N GLY A 151 -5.60 17.32 -12.39
CA GLY A 151 -5.01 18.46 -11.68
C GLY A 151 -5.97 19.63 -11.43
N ARG A 152 -7.28 19.41 -11.61
CA ARG A 152 -8.33 20.41 -11.38
C ARG A 152 -9.36 19.90 -10.38
N PHE A 153 -10.11 20.83 -9.79
CA PHE A 153 -11.24 20.53 -8.92
C PHE A 153 -12.52 21.29 -9.26
N TRP A 154 -13.65 20.66 -8.95
CA TRP A 154 -15.00 21.24 -9.04
C TRP A 154 -15.75 20.94 -7.74
N SER A 155 -16.57 21.87 -7.27
CA SER A 155 -17.52 21.62 -6.18
C SER A 155 -18.91 21.28 -6.76
N PHE A 156 -19.53 20.22 -6.24
CA PHE A 156 -20.94 19.89 -6.48
C PHE A 156 -21.89 20.66 -5.56
N CYS A 157 -21.38 21.41 -4.59
CA CYS A 157 -22.15 22.26 -3.67
C CYS A 157 -22.22 23.72 -4.12
N CYS A 158 -21.31 24.17 -4.98
CA CYS A 158 -21.25 25.54 -5.47
C CYS A 158 -21.78 25.65 -6.91
N GLU A 159 -22.73 26.55 -7.13
CA GLU A 159 -23.28 26.84 -8.47
C GLU A 159 -22.80 28.19 -9.03
N ASP A 160 -21.99 28.97 -8.30
CA ASP A 160 -21.46 30.26 -8.78
C ASP A 160 -20.34 30.02 -9.82
N PRO A 161 -20.53 30.39 -11.11
CA PRO A 161 -19.52 30.17 -12.16
C PRO A 161 -18.22 30.95 -11.94
N ARG A 162 -18.23 31.98 -11.10
CA ARG A 162 -17.00 32.74 -10.74
C ARG A 162 -16.16 32.01 -9.69
N CYS A 163 -16.79 31.18 -8.87
CA CYS A 163 -16.12 30.37 -7.85
C CYS A 163 -15.80 28.97 -8.38
N CYS A 164 -16.70 28.38 -9.17
CA CYS A 164 -16.56 27.06 -9.79
C CYS A 164 -16.82 27.17 -11.30
N PRO A 165 -15.81 27.61 -12.07
CA PRO A 165 -15.94 27.68 -13.53
C PRO A 165 -16.13 26.26 -14.12
N PRO A 166 -16.81 26.12 -15.26
CA PRO A 166 -17.04 24.82 -15.89
C PRO A 166 -15.73 24.11 -16.28
N GLU A 167 -14.67 24.86 -16.60
CA GLU A 167 -13.34 24.33 -16.90
C GLU A 167 -12.62 23.78 -15.65
N GLY A 168 -13.11 24.09 -14.45
CA GLY A 168 -12.52 23.67 -13.17
C GLY A 168 -11.40 24.58 -12.70
N ASN A 169 -11.23 24.62 -11.37
CA ASN A 169 -10.15 25.37 -10.74
C ASN A 169 -8.87 24.54 -10.73
N GLU A 170 -7.73 25.18 -10.99
CA GLU A 170 -6.43 24.51 -10.90
C GLU A 170 -6.08 24.20 -9.45
N LEU A 171 -5.58 22.98 -9.22
CA LEU A 171 -4.97 22.64 -7.94
C LEU A 171 -3.61 23.29 -7.82
N GLU A 172 -3.24 23.64 -6.58
CA GLU A 172 -1.88 24.09 -6.32
C GLU A 172 -0.87 22.99 -6.70
N PRO A 173 0.33 23.36 -7.17
CA PRO A 173 1.40 22.40 -7.39
C PRO A 173 1.68 21.59 -6.11
N PRO A 174 1.89 20.27 -6.21
CA PRO A 174 2.23 19.46 -5.05
C PRO A 174 3.42 20.05 -4.28
N GLY A 175 3.27 20.18 -2.95
CA GLY A 175 4.35 20.69 -2.09
C GLY A 175 4.30 22.18 -1.75
N SER A 176 3.43 23.00 -2.37
CA SER A 176 3.40 24.46 -2.10
C SER A 176 2.47 24.90 -0.96
N SER A 177 1.60 24.02 -0.49
CA SER A 177 0.51 24.40 0.42
C SER A 177 0.90 24.32 1.91
N PRO A 178 0.15 25.01 2.80
CA PRO A 178 0.30 24.83 4.25
C PRO A 178 0.11 23.39 4.71
N MET A 179 -0.76 22.62 4.04
CA MET A 179 -0.94 21.20 4.33
C MET A 179 0.31 20.40 3.94
N ALA A 180 0.89 20.67 2.78
CA ALA A 180 2.12 20.00 2.35
C ALA A 180 3.29 20.24 3.31
N ALA A 181 3.43 21.48 3.78
CA ALA A 181 4.44 21.84 4.78
C ALA A 181 4.21 21.11 6.12
N ALA A 182 2.96 21.05 6.58
CA ALA A 182 2.60 20.34 7.81
C ALA A 182 2.82 18.83 7.70
N ALA A 183 2.43 18.24 6.56
CA ALA A 183 2.61 16.83 6.27
C ALA A 183 4.09 16.45 6.22
N THR A 184 4.92 17.28 5.56
CA THR A 184 6.39 17.10 5.52
C THR A 184 6.99 17.15 6.92
N TYR A 185 6.56 18.11 7.75
CA TYR A 185 7.00 18.22 9.14
C TYR A 185 6.59 16.99 9.97
N ALA A 186 5.40 16.44 9.71
CA ALA A 186 4.89 15.22 10.33
C ALA A 186 5.51 13.93 9.75
N GLY A 187 6.43 14.02 8.77
CA GLY A 187 7.05 12.86 8.13
C GLY A 187 6.13 12.09 7.16
N ILE A 188 4.96 12.64 6.84
CA ILE A 188 4.03 12.04 5.88
C ILE A 188 4.63 12.17 4.48
N ARG A 189 4.85 11.02 3.82
CA ARG A 189 5.26 10.95 2.41
C ARG A 189 4.08 10.57 1.56
N VAL A 190 3.63 11.51 0.71
CA VAL A 190 2.59 11.23 -0.28
C VAL A 190 3.23 10.45 -1.42
N GLN A 191 2.73 9.22 -1.63
CA GLN A 191 3.12 8.39 -2.76
C GLN A 191 2.42 8.85 -4.04
N GLY A 192 2.87 8.33 -5.18
CA GLY A 192 2.15 8.46 -6.47
C GLY A 192 0.72 7.90 -6.42
N THR A 193 0.06 7.84 -7.57
CA THR A 193 -1.31 7.29 -7.63
C THR A 193 -1.32 5.77 -7.40
N LEU A 194 -2.46 5.21 -6.96
CA LEU A 194 -2.54 3.75 -6.80
C LEU A 194 -2.34 3.04 -8.15
N LYS A 195 -2.83 3.63 -9.25
CA LYS A 195 -2.56 3.14 -10.60
C LYS A 195 -1.08 3.20 -10.98
N GLU A 196 -0.34 4.24 -10.62
CA GLU A 196 1.11 4.28 -10.82
C GLU A 196 1.80 3.17 -10.02
N LEU A 197 1.43 2.97 -8.75
CA LEU A 197 1.97 1.91 -7.91
C LEU A 197 1.62 0.51 -8.47
N ALA A 198 0.39 0.31 -8.93
CA ALA A 198 -0.05 -0.95 -9.54
C ALA A 198 0.63 -1.20 -10.90
N ALA A 199 0.86 -0.16 -11.71
CA ALA A 199 1.56 -0.26 -12.97
C ALA A 199 3.01 -0.77 -12.81
N ARG A 200 3.63 -0.55 -11.64
CA ARG A 200 4.95 -1.12 -11.31
C ARG A 200 4.92 -2.62 -11.08
N LEU A 201 3.75 -3.22 -10.89
CA LEU A 201 3.55 -4.67 -10.75
C LEU A 201 3.03 -5.30 -12.04
N ALA A 202 2.79 -4.50 -13.09
CA ALA A 202 2.27 -4.98 -14.36
C ALA A 202 3.25 -5.96 -15.03
N PRO A 203 2.74 -6.99 -15.74
CA PRO A 203 3.57 -7.98 -16.40
C PRO A 203 4.63 -7.39 -17.36
N LEU A 204 5.67 -8.19 -17.63
CA LEU A 204 6.72 -7.85 -18.60
C LEU A 204 6.17 -7.38 -19.95
N ALA A 205 6.99 -6.59 -20.66
CA ALA A 205 6.70 -6.18 -22.03
C ALA A 205 6.40 -7.40 -22.93
N PRO A 206 5.41 -7.33 -23.84
CA PRO A 206 4.91 -8.50 -24.59
C PRO A 206 5.99 -9.31 -25.33
N HIS A 207 7.05 -8.66 -25.82
CA HIS A 207 8.13 -9.33 -26.54
C HIS A 207 9.02 -10.23 -25.65
N ARG A 208 9.02 -10.03 -24.32
CA ARG A 208 9.77 -10.87 -23.36
C ARG A 208 8.98 -12.06 -22.83
N VAL A 209 7.65 -12.03 -22.95
CA VAL A 209 6.74 -13.04 -22.41
C VAL A 209 7.10 -14.46 -22.90
N PRO A 210 7.31 -14.73 -24.20
CA PRO A 210 7.56 -16.09 -24.67
C PRO A 210 8.85 -16.72 -24.11
N LEU A 211 9.91 -15.91 -23.93
CA LEU A 211 11.17 -16.39 -23.37
C LEU A 211 11.03 -16.71 -21.88
N GLN A 212 10.26 -15.89 -21.15
CA GLN A 212 10.02 -16.10 -19.73
C GLN A 212 9.10 -17.31 -19.49
N GLU A 213 8.08 -17.53 -20.32
CA GLU A 213 7.20 -18.72 -20.28
C GLU A 213 8.01 -20.00 -20.50
N GLN A 214 8.88 -20.05 -21.51
CA GLN A 214 9.74 -21.21 -21.77
C GLN A 214 10.66 -21.54 -20.58
N ALA A 215 11.21 -20.52 -19.93
CA ALA A 215 12.04 -20.71 -18.74
C ALA A 215 11.21 -21.22 -17.54
N LEU A 216 9.97 -20.73 -17.38
CA LEU A 216 9.04 -21.19 -16.35
C LEU A 216 8.64 -22.65 -16.56
N ASP A 217 8.30 -23.04 -17.78
CA ASP A 217 8.00 -24.43 -18.12
C ASP A 217 9.17 -25.36 -17.80
N ALA A 218 10.39 -24.97 -18.19
CA ALA A 218 11.59 -25.74 -17.90
C ALA A 218 11.87 -25.86 -16.39
N ALA A 219 11.73 -24.76 -15.64
CA ALA A 219 11.92 -24.76 -14.19
C ALA A 219 10.83 -25.58 -13.48
N ALA A 220 9.57 -25.48 -13.91
CA ALA A 220 8.46 -26.24 -13.36
C ALA A 220 8.64 -27.74 -13.59
N ALA A 221 9.05 -28.14 -14.80
CA ALA A 221 9.32 -29.53 -15.14
C ALA A 221 10.45 -30.15 -14.29
N ASP A 222 11.49 -29.36 -13.94
CA ASP A 222 12.59 -29.84 -13.10
C ASP A 222 12.28 -29.81 -11.59
N LEU A 223 11.70 -28.71 -11.10
CA LEU A 223 11.60 -28.43 -9.67
C LEU A 223 10.33 -29.02 -9.04
N LEU A 224 9.17 -28.99 -9.71
CA LEU A 224 7.91 -29.45 -9.11
C LEU A 224 7.97 -30.91 -8.66
N PRO A 225 8.49 -31.87 -9.45
CA PRO A 225 8.61 -33.25 -8.99
C PRO A 225 9.50 -33.39 -7.74
N ARG A 226 10.58 -32.60 -7.66
CA ARG A 226 11.52 -32.63 -6.52
C ARG A 226 10.96 -31.95 -5.27
N MET A 227 10.08 -30.97 -5.44
CA MET A 227 9.39 -30.31 -4.33
C MET A 227 8.36 -31.24 -3.66
N LEU A 228 7.77 -32.16 -4.44
CA LEU A 228 6.85 -33.19 -3.93
C LEU A 228 7.58 -34.38 -3.30
N ASP A 229 8.86 -34.59 -3.63
CA ASP A 229 9.70 -35.64 -3.05
C ASP A 229 10.25 -35.21 -1.67
N VAL A 230 9.93 -36.00 -0.63
CA VAL A 230 10.36 -35.75 0.75
C VAL A 230 11.89 -35.69 0.90
N SER A 231 12.63 -36.44 0.08
CA SER A 231 14.09 -36.51 0.14
C SER A 231 14.77 -35.35 -0.59
N ALA A 232 14.15 -34.85 -1.67
CA ALA A 232 14.74 -33.82 -2.52
C ALA A 232 14.25 -32.40 -2.18
N LYS A 233 13.10 -32.25 -1.52
CA LYS A 233 12.51 -30.94 -1.23
C LYS A 233 13.46 -30.00 -0.49
N GLU A 234 14.21 -30.48 0.51
CA GLU A 234 15.12 -29.62 1.28
C GLU A 234 16.29 -29.11 0.42
N VAL A 235 16.75 -29.93 -0.54
CA VAL A 235 17.78 -29.49 -1.51
C VAL A 235 17.25 -28.38 -2.41
N VAL A 236 16.00 -28.50 -2.88
CA VAL A 236 15.33 -27.44 -3.64
C VAL A 236 15.24 -26.15 -2.81
N ARG A 237 14.77 -26.23 -1.55
CA ARG A 237 14.67 -25.06 -0.66
C ARG A 237 16.00 -24.34 -0.50
N THR A 238 17.04 -25.08 -0.12
CA THR A 238 18.39 -24.53 0.07
C THR A 238 18.87 -23.87 -1.22
N ARG A 239 18.70 -24.54 -2.36
CA ARG A 239 19.13 -23.99 -3.64
C ARG A 239 18.37 -22.73 -4.04
N THR A 240 17.06 -22.69 -3.82
CA THR A 240 16.23 -21.50 -4.09
C THR A 240 16.67 -20.32 -3.22
N LEU A 241 16.89 -20.54 -1.93
CA LEU A 241 17.36 -19.48 -1.01
C LEU A 241 18.77 -19.00 -1.35
N GLU A 242 19.67 -19.88 -1.77
CA GLU A 242 21.00 -19.49 -2.28
C GLU A 242 20.91 -18.61 -3.54
N ILE A 243 20.04 -18.96 -4.48
CA ILE A 243 19.82 -18.14 -5.69
C ILE A 243 19.27 -16.77 -5.27
N ALA A 244 18.28 -16.74 -4.37
CA ALA A 244 17.68 -15.50 -3.92
C ALA A 244 18.68 -14.61 -3.15
N ALA A 245 19.50 -15.18 -2.26
CA ALA A 245 20.54 -14.44 -1.55
C ALA A 245 21.58 -13.83 -2.51
N ARG A 246 22.04 -14.59 -3.52
CA ARG A 246 22.95 -14.06 -4.55
C ARG A 246 22.32 -12.92 -5.37
N LEU A 247 21.02 -13.03 -5.66
CA LEU A 247 20.29 -11.97 -6.36
C LEU A 247 20.09 -10.75 -5.48
N LEU A 248 19.79 -10.91 -4.19
CA LEU A 248 19.75 -9.80 -3.24
C LEU A 248 21.08 -9.04 -3.24
N ASP A 249 22.22 -9.73 -3.14
CA ASP A 249 23.54 -9.08 -3.20
C ASP A 249 23.78 -8.29 -4.50
N ARG A 250 23.31 -8.84 -5.63
CA ARG A 250 23.34 -8.16 -6.94
C ARG A 250 22.50 -6.88 -6.94
N PHE A 251 21.33 -6.91 -6.29
CA PHE A 251 20.44 -5.76 -6.17
C PHE A 251 20.94 -4.72 -5.16
N SER A 252 21.56 -5.15 -4.04
CA SER A 252 22.19 -4.27 -3.05
C SER A 252 23.35 -3.49 -3.63
N SER A 253 24.15 -4.14 -4.49
CA SER A 253 25.31 -3.51 -5.14
C SER A 253 24.93 -2.59 -6.31
N ALA A 254 23.68 -2.67 -6.78
CA ALA A 254 23.21 -1.90 -7.92
C ALA A 254 22.74 -0.51 -7.48
N PRO A 255 23.28 0.58 -8.07
CA PRO A 255 22.83 1.93 -7.75
C PRO A 255 21.34 2.08 -8.09
N ILE A 256 20.58 2.70 -7.18
CA ILE A 256 19.23 3.16 -7.48
C ILE A 256 19.39 4.30 -8.51
N PRO A 257 18.82 4.19 -9.72
CA PRO A 257 19.03 5.22 -10.74
C PRO A 257 18.49 6.57 -10.26
N ALA A 258 19.37 7.51 -9.96
CA ALA A 258 18.98 8.87 -9.58
C ALA A 258 18.34 9.57 -10.78
N GLY A 259 17.17 10.18 -10.58
CA GLY A 259 16.49 11.00 -11.60
C GLY A 259 15.72 10.23 -12.67
N ARG A 260 15.54 8.91 -12.55
CA ARG A 260 14.63 8.13 -13.41
C ARG A 260 13.29 7.90 -12.72
N GLY A 261 12.21 7.94 -13.49
CA GLY A 261 10.87 7.63 -12.98
C GLY A 261 10.78 6.18 -12.45
N PRO A 262 9.85 5.87 -11.53
CA PRO A 262 9.72 4.55 -10.91
C PRO A 262 9.70 3.39 -11.92
N SER A 263 9.00 3.56 -13.05
CA SER A 263 8.88 2.54 -14.10
C SER A 263 10.21 2.23 -14.79
N GLU A 264 11.11 3.21 -14.96
CA GLU A 264 12.42 2.96 -15.57
C GLU A 264 13.37 2.22 -14.61
N ALA A 265 13.27 2.49 -13.30
CA ALA A 265 14.01 1.75 -12.30
C ALA A 265 13.58 0.28 -12.29
N ASP A 266 12.27 0.02 -12.38
CA ASP A 266 11.70 -1.32 -12.48
C ASP A 266 12.15 -2.06 -13.76
N LEU A 267 12.20 -1.40 -14.93
CA LEU A 267 12.77 -1.97 -16.15
C LEU A 267 14.27 -2.30 -16.02
N SER A 268 15.02 -1.47 -15.30
CA SER A 268 16.43 -1.72 -15.02
C SER A 268 16.59 -2.96 -14.14
N ASP A 269 15.76 -3.11 -13.12
CA ASP A 269 15.74 -4.28 -12.24
C ASP A 269 15.36 -5.55 -13.03
N ASP A 270 14.40 -5.45 -13.95
CA ASP A 270 14.02 -6.55 -14.85
C ASP A 270 15.13 -6.93 -15.83
N ALA A 271 16.08 -6.05 -16.12
CA ALA A 271 17.24 -6.38 -16.96
C ALA A 271 18.35 -7.11 -16.18
N ARG A 272 18.32 -7.11 -14.84
CA ARG A 272 19.35 -7.73 -13.98
C ARG A 272 19.12 -9.21 -13.70
N LEU A 273 17.94 -9.70 -14.02
CA LEU A 273 17.54 -11.09 -13.82
C LEU A 273 17.57 -11.83 -15.15
N SER A 274 18.21 -13.00 -15.21
CA SER A 274 17.98 -13.91 -16.35
C SER A 274 16.61 -14.58 -16.23
N GLU A 275 16.05 -15.01 -17.34
CA GLU A 275 14.75 -15.71 -17.41
C GLU A 275 14.79 -16.99 -16.55
N ALA A 276 15.91 -17.73 -16.60
CA ALA A 276 16.13 -18.97 -15.85
C ALA A 276 16.26 -18.75 -14.33
N GLU A 277 16.98 -17.71 -13.88
CA GLU A 277 17.07 -17.36 -12.47
C GLU A 277 15.69 -16.98 -11.91
N ALA A 278 14.93 -16.16 -12.64
CA ALA A 278 13.60 -15.76 -12.22
C ALA A 278 12.63 -16.94 -12.19
N ALA A 279 12.63 -17.79 -13.22
CA ALA A 279 11.79 -18.97 -13.27
C ALA A 279 12.07 -19.94 -12.11
N SER A 280 13.35 -20.19 -11.82
CA SER A 280 13.76 -21.06 -10.70
C SER A 280 13.29 -20.52 -9.34
N LEU A 281 13.34 -19.20 -9.14
CA LEU A 281 12.84 -18.58 -7.92
C LEU A 281 11.31 -18.59 -7.85
N ILE A 282 10.61 -18.23 -8.93
CA ILE A 282 9.15 -18.19 -8.99
C ILE A 282 8.56 -19.55 -8.65
N VAL A 283 9.11 -20.64 -9.22
CA VAL A 283 8.68 -22.01 -8.91
C VAL A 283 9.10 -22.41 -7.50
N GLY A 284 10.34 -22.14 -7.08
CA GLY A 284 10.82 -22.50 -5.75
C GLY A 284 10.10 -21.79 -4.60
N LEU A 285 9.60 -20.57 -4.81
CA LEU A 285 8.81 -19.79 -3.86
C LEU A 285 7.40 -20.36 -3.63
N GLN A 286 6.95 -21.33 -4.44
CA GLN A 286 5.69 -22.02 -4.18
C GLN A 286 5.80 -22.98 -2.98
N ASP A 287 7.02 -23.36 -2.54
CA ASP A 287 7.20 -24.03 -1.26
C ASP A 287 7.02 -23.02 -0.10
N ARG A 288 6.06 -23.31 0.77
CA ARG A 288 5.69 -22.43 1.89
C ARG A 288 6.88 -22.15 2.82
N ILE A 289 7.73 -23.13 3.11
CA ILE A 289 8.88 -22.94 4.01
C ILE A 289 9.94 -22.06 3.36
N THR A 290 10.21 -22.26 2.06
CA THR A 290 11.10 -21.36 1.28
C THR A 290 10.59 -19.93 1.31
N ARG A 291 9.29 -19.73 1.06
CA ARG A 291 8.67 -18.41 1.07
C ARG A 291 8.76 -17.76 2.45
N ASP A 292 8.45 -18.50 3.50
CA ASP A 292 8.47 -17.98 4.88
C ASP A 292 9.91 -17.60 5.29
N ARG A 293 10.93 -18.38 4.88
CA ARG A 293 12.36 -17.99 5.04
C ARG A 293 12.73 -16.76 4.23
N ALA A 294 12.21 -16.63 3.00
CA ALA A 294 12.42 -15.43 2.19
C ALA A 294 11.76 -14.18 2.78
N ALA A 295 10.69 -14.35 3.59
CA ALA A 295 10.03 -13.26 4.30
C ALA A 295 10.87 -12.69 5.46
N GLU A 296 11.92 -13.39 5.90
CA GLU A 296 12.89 -12.92 6.90
C GLU A 296 13.79 -11.77 6.37
N TRP A 297 13.74 -11.46 5.07
CA TRP A 297 14.50 -10.38 4.42
C TRP A 297 13.64 -9.12 4.25
N MET A 298 13.14 -8.57 5.36
CA MET A 298 12.17 -7.47 5.36
C MET A 298 12.66 -6.14 5.93
N GLU A 299 13.87 -6.10 6.50
CA GLU A 299 14.38 -4.97 7.27
C GLU A 299 15.81 -4.59 6.91
N GLU A 300 16.25 -3.45 7.47
CA GLU A 300 17.63 -2.97 7.39
C GLU A 300 18.15 -2.87 5.94
N GLU A 301 19.36 -3.35 5.70
CA GLU A 301 20.02 -3.32 4.40
C GLU A 301 19.38 -4.29 3.39
N ASP A 302 18.61 -5.28 3.87
CA ASP A 302 17.95 -6.29 3.02
C ASP A 302 16.63 -5.77 2.42
N ALA A 303 15.92 -4.85 3.09
CA ALA A 303 14.56 -4.47 2.74
C ALA A 303 14.41 -3.91 1.31
N GLN A 304 15.22 -2.91 0.94
CA GLN A 304 15.11 -2.28 -0.39
C GLN A 304 15.50 -3.24 -1.54
N PRO A 305 16.62 -3.97 -1.46
CA PRO A 305 16.96 -5.02 -2.42
C PRO A 305 15.87 -6.10 -2.55
N ALA A 306 15.32 -6.57 -1.41
CA ALA A 306 14.28 -7.58 -1.39
C ALA A 306 13.00 -7.10 -2.07
N LEU A 307 12.52 -5.90 -1.73
CA LEU A 307 11.35 -5.31 -2.38
C LEU A 307 11.51 -5.23 -3.90
N ARG A 308 12.68 -4.78 -4.36
CA ARG A 308 13.00 -4.67 -5.80
C ARG A 308 12.99 -6.04 -6.49
N LEU A 309 13.62 -7.04 -5.87
CA LEU A 309 13.64 -8.41 -6.38
C LEU A 309 12.22 -9.00 -6.46
N TRP A 310 11.43 -8.87 -5.40
CA TRP A 310 10.07 -9.39 -5.33
C TRP A 310 9.14 -8.76 -6.36
N ARG A 311 9.21 -7.45 -6.58
CA ARG A 311 8.46 -6.80 -7.67
C ARG A 311 8.87 -7.33 -9.04
N ALA A 312 10.18 -7.46 -9.29
CA ALA A 312 10.68 -7.97 -10.56
C ALA A 312 10.25 -9.43 -10.83
N LEU A 313 10.20 -10.28 -9.80
CA LEU A 313 9.65 -11.63 -9.92
C LEU A 313 8.14 -11.64 -10.16
N GLY A 314 7.38 -10.78 -9.47
CA GLY A 314 5.93 -10.63 -9.69
C GLY A 314 5.59 -10.30 -11.13
N ARG A 315 6.29 -9.33 -11.74
CA ARG A 315 6.10 -8.95 -13.17
C ARG A 315 6.44 -10.06 -14.16
N ARG A 316 7.22 -11.06 -13.73
CA ARG A 316 7.69 -12.19 -14.55
C ARG A 316 6.79 -13.42 -14.48
N CYS A 317 5.76 -13.38 -13.63
CA CYS A 317 4.75 -14.43 -13.56
C CYS A 317 3.73 -14.22 -14.70
N VAL A 318 4.02 -14.83 -15.85
CA VAL A 318 3.30 -14.62 -17.12
C VAL A 318 2.65 -15.90 -17.62
N GLY A 319 1.68 -15.77 -18.52
CA GLY A 319 1.04 -16.91 -19.17
C GLY A 319 0.26 -17.79 -18.19
N ALA A 320 0.49 -19.10 -18.27
CA ALA A 320 -0.12 -20.07 -17.36
C ALA A 320 0.37 -19.93 -15.90
N PHE A 321 1.45 -19.17 -15.65
CA PHE A 321 2.05 -19.01 -14.32
C PHE A 321 1.63 -17.71 -13.63
N THR A 322 0.58 -17.02 -14.08
CA THR A 322 0.13 -15.77 -13.42
C THR A 322 -0.24 -15.99 -11.95
N GLU A 323 -0.82 -17.13 -11.59
CA GLU A 323 -1.12 -17.47 -10.17
C GLU A 323 0.14 -17.53 -9.29
N TYR A 324 1.30 -17.83 -9.88
CA TYR A 324 2.57 -17.93 -9.15
C TYR A 324 3.05 -16.55 -8.69
N ALA A 325 2.46 -15.46 -9.21
CA ALA A 325 2.73 -14.09 -8.77
C ALA A 325 2.33 -13.84 -7.32
N ALA A 326 1.38 -14.62 -6.78
CA ALA A 326 0.88 -14.43 -5.43
C ALA A 326 2.00 -14.49 -4.38
N ALA A 327 2.93 -15.43 -4.49
CA ALA A 327 4.05 -15.56 -3.56
C ALA A 327 5.01 -14.34 -3.56
N PRO A 328 5.63 -13.94 -4.69
CA PRO A 328 6.50 -12.76 -4.73
C PRO A 328 5.76 -11.45 -4.44
N LEU A 329 4.51 -11.28 -4.89
CA LEU A 329 3.74 -10.07 -4.59
C LEU A 329 3.38 -9.98 -3.09
N THR A 330 3.10 -11.10 -2.43
CA THR A 330 2.92 -11.13 -0.98
C THR A 330 4.19 -10.72 -0.24
N LEU A 331 5.36 -11.20 -0.69
CA LEU A 331 6.64 -10.78 -0.11
C LEU A 331 6.93 -9.30 -0.35
N ALA A 332 6.64 -8.77 -1.55
CA ALA A 332 6.76 -7.33 -1.83
C ALA A 332 5.85 -6.50 -0.91
N GLY A 333 4.62 -6.97 -0.68
CA GLY A 333 3.67 -6.34 0.24
C GLY A 333 4.16 -6.37 1.69
N TRP A 334 4.68 -7.51 2.13
CA TRP A 334 5.24 -7.70 3.47
C TRP A 334 6.42 -6.75 3.75
N VAL A 335 7.37 -6.65 2.82
CA VAL A 335 8.53 -5.75 2.96
C VAL A 335 8.08 -4.28 2.96
N SER A 336 7.15 -3.90 2.07
CA SER A 336 6.58 -2.54 2.05
C SER A 336 5.97 -2.18 3.40
N TRP A 337 5.13 -3.07 3.95
CA TRP A 337 4.48 -2.83 5.24
C TRP A 337 5.50 -2.75 6.39
N SER A 338 6.49 -3.65 6.40
CA SER A 338 7.55 -3.69 7.42
C SER A 338 8.42 -2.43 7.47
N THR A 339 8.56 -1.75 6.32
CA THR A 339 9.31 -0.49 6.19
C THR A 339 8.45 0.77 6.35
N GLY A 340 7.15 0.61 6.66
CA GLY A 340 6.21 1.71 6.87
C GLY A 340 5.56 2.26 5.59
N ASP A 341 5.74 1.60 4.45
CA ASP A 341 5.06 1.96 3.19
C ASP A 341 3.75 1.16 3.05
N GLU A 342 2.73 1.58 3.81
CA GLU A 342 1.42 0.94 3.80
C GLU A 342 0.74 0.98 2.44
N THR A 343 0.93 2.06 1.67
CA THR A 343 0.28 2.21 0.36
C THR A 343 0.82 1.17 -0.62
N ASN A 344 2.14 1.03 -0.75
CA ASN A 344 2.73 -0.02 -1.58
C ASN A 344 2.38 -1.41 -1.05
N ALA A 345 2.29 -1.59 0.26
CA ALA A 345 1.87 -2.85 0.85
C ALA A 345 0.46 -3.27 0.38
N ARG A 346 -0.53 -2.38 0.50
CA ARG A 346 -1.91 -2.66 0.11
C ARG A 346 -2.03 -2.95 -1.39
N VAL A 347 -1.32 -2.20 -2.23
CA VAL A 347 -1.31 -2.41 -3.69
C VAL A 347 -0.71 -3.78 -4.03
N ALA A 348 0.46 -4.12 -3.46
CA ALA A 348 1.10 -5.41 -3.72
C ALA A 348 0.29 -6.60 -3.19
N LEU A 349 -0.31 -6.47 -2.02
CA LEU A 349 -1.17 -7.51 -1.43
C LEU A 349 -2.48 -7.68 -2.21
N SER A 350 -3.07 -6.59 -2.70
CA SER A 350 -4.25 -6.67 -3.58
C SER A 350 -3.91 -7.39 -4.88
N ALA A 351 -2.79 -7.03 -5.52
CA ALA A 351 -2.31 -7.70 -6.72
C ALA A 351 -1.99 -9.20 -6.48
N ALA A 352 -1.49 -9.55 -5.30
CA ALA A 352 -1.27 -10.94 -4.91
C ALA A 352 -2.60 -11.73 -4.81
N LEU A 353 -3.66 -11.11 -4.28
CA LEU A 353 -4.98 -11.71 -4.15
C LEU A 353 -5.75 -11.77 -5.47
N GLU A 354 -5.48 -10.85 -6.39
CA GLU A 354 -5.97 -10.94 -7.77
C GLU A 354 -5.33 -12.12 -8.52
N ALA A 355 -4.06 -12.41 -8.25
CA ALA A 355 -3.35 -13.55 -8.83
C ALA A 355 -3.79 -14.90 -8.22
N ASP A 356 -3.93 -14.97 -6.89
CA ASP A 356 -4.46 -16.13 -6.16
C ASP A 356 -5.30 -15.70 -4.95
N PRO A 357 -6.64 -15.73 -5.05
CA PRO A 357 -7.54 -15.40 -3.94
C PRO A 357 -7.37 -16.30 -2.71
N GLU A 358 -6.86 -17.53 -2.89
CA GLU A 358 -6.70 -18.53 -1.82
C GLU A 358 -5.36 -18.41 -1.09
N CYS A 359 -4.48 -17.48 -1.48
CA CYS A 359 -3.21 -17.23 -0.81
C CYS A 359 -3.44 -16.70 0.62
N VAL A 360 -3.48 -17.63 1.59
CA VAL A 360 -3.76 -17.34 3.01
C VAL A 360 -2.81 -16.27 3.57
N PHE A 361 -1.54 -16.30 3.18
CA PHE A 361 -0.57 -15.33 3.67
C PHE A 361 -0.87 -13.91 3.18
N ALA A 362 -1.22 -13.76 1.90
CA ALA A 362 -1.67 -12.48 1.35
C ALA A 362 -2.93 -11.97 2.05
N ARG A 363 -3.93 -12.84 2.28
CA ARG A 363 -5.18 -12.48 2.95
C ARG A 363 -4.96 -11.97 4.37
N LEU A 364 -4.12 -12.66 5.15
CA LEU A 364 -3.81 -12.28 6.53
C LEU A 364 -3.08 -10.93 6.58
N LEU A 365 -2.06 -10.74 5.75
CA LEU A 365 -1.33 -9.47 5.69
C LEU A 365 -2.22 -8.33 5.18
N HIS A 366 -3.06 -8.58 4.17
CA HIS A 366 -3.97 -7.58 3.63
C HIS A 366 -5.00 -7.15 4.69
N SER A 367 -5.58 -8.09 5.43
CA SER A 367 -6.49 -7.81 6.53
C SER A 367 -5.81 -7.04 7.66
N ALA A 368 -4.60 -7.43 8.05
CA ALA A 368 -3.85 -6.78 9.12
C ALA A 368 -3.47 -5.33 8.75
N CYS A 369 -2.96 -5.12 7.53
CA CYS A 369 -2.62 -3.81 7.01
C CYS A 369 -3.85 -2.89 6.93
N ASN A 370 -4.99 -3.39 6.44
CA ASN A 370 -6.22 -2.60 6.38
C ASN A 370 -6.86 -2.30 7.74
N SER A 371 -6.54 -3.09 8.77
CA SER A 371 -7.01 -2.88 10.14
C SER A 371 -6.09 -1.99 10.96
N GLY A 372 -5.00 -1.47 10.37
CA GLY A 372 -4.04 -0.60 11.06
C GLY A 372 -3.25 -1.31 12.18
N LEU A 373 -3.06 -2.63 12.06
CA LEU A 373 -2.22 -3.36 13.02
C LEU A 373 -0.75 -2.96 12.87
N ASP A 374 0.00 -3.06 13.96
CA ASP A 374 1.46 -2.86 13.93
C ASP A 374 2.14 -4.12 13.35
N PRO A 375 3.05 -4.01 12.36
CA PRO A 375 3.84 -5.14 11.86
C PRO A 375 4.89 -5.68 12.87
N GLU A 376 5.22 -4.96 13.96
CA GLU A 376 6.28 -5.34 14.91
C GLU A 376 6.16 -6.75 15.50
N PRO A 377 4.98 -7.24 15.94
CA PRO A 377 4.88 -8.59 16.50
C PRO A 377 5.30 -9.68 15.51
N LEU A 378 4.96 -9.49 14.22
CA LEU A 378 5.35 -10.41 13.17
C LEU A 378 6.84 -10.27 12.80
N ARG A 379 7.36 -9.03 12.76
CA ARG A 379 8.80 -8.75 12.64
C ARG A 379 9.61 -9.48 13.71
N GLY A 380 9.21 -9.36 14.97
CA GLY A 380 9.86 -10.04 16.10
C GLY A 380 9.87 -11.57 15.95
N THR A 381 8.77 -12.15 15.48
CA THR A 381 8.68 -13.60 15.21
C THR A 381 9.66 -14.04 14.13
N LEU A 382 9.70 -13.32 13.00
CA LEU A 382 10.60 -13.63 11.88
C LEU A 382 12.08 -13.38 12.22
N ARG A 383 12.40 -12.37 13.03
CA ARG A 383 13.76 -12.18 13.58
C ARG A 383 14.20 -13.37 14.42
N GLY A 384 13.32 -13.89 15.28
CA GLY A 384 13.59 -15.09 16.07
C GLY A 384 13.87 -16.33 15.21
N GLN A 385 13.12 -16.51 14.12
CA GLN A 385 13.34 -17.58 13.16
C GLN A 385 14.67 -17.41 12.40
N ARG A 386 14.97 -16.20 11.92
CA ARG A 386 16.25 -15.88 11.26
C ARG A 386 17.45 -16.17 12.15
N ALA A 387 17.36 -15.83 13.43
CA ALA A 387 18.41 -16.12 14.41
C ALA A 387 18.60 -17.63 14.62
N ALA A 388 17.51 -18.42 14.64
CA ALA A 388 17.58 -19.88 14.73
C ALA A 388 18.18 -20.54 13.48
N HIS A 389 18.02 -19.91 12.31
CA HIS A 389 18.56 -20.40 11.03
C HIS A 389 20.01 -19.94 10.75
N GLY A 390 20.60 -19.09 11.58
CA GLY A 390 21.98 -18.60 11.40
C GLY A 390 22.11 -17.45 10.39
N GLY A 391 21.02 -16.74 10.07
CA GLY A 391 21.03 -15.61 9.13
C GLY A 391 20.87 -15.99 7.66
N ARG A 392 21.09 -15.01 6.77
CA ARG A 392 21.02 -15.23 5.32
C ARG A 392 22.19 -16.12 4.88
N PRO A 393 21.99 -17.13 4.01
CA PRO A 393 23.08 -17.96 3.51
C PRO A 393 24.17 -17.07 2.90
N GLU A 394 25.42 -17.18 3.38
CA GLU A 394 26.54 -16.44 2.78
C GLU A 394 26.69 -16.87 1.32
N ALA A 395 26.66 -15.92 0.39
CA ALA A 395 27.05 -16.20 -0.98
C ALA A 395 28.51 -16.69 -0.96
N CYS A 396 28.75 -17.93 -1.40
CA CYS A 396 30.10 -18.47 -1.56
C CYS A 396 30.96 -17.49 -2.37
N ARG A 397 31.74 -16.64 -1.69
CA ARG A 397 32.80 -15.85 -2.29
C ARG A 397 33.86 -16.87 -2.70
N GLY A 398 34.02 -17.04 -4.00
CA GLY A 398 34.97 -17.99 -4.57
C GLY A 398 36.34 -17.86 -3.91
N ALA A 399 36.83 -18.98 -3.39
CA ALA A 399 38.19 -19.10 -2.89
C ALA A 399 39.17 -18.62 -3.98
N GLY A 400 40.07 -17.73 -3.58
CA GLY A 400 41.07 -17.15 -4.46
C GLY A 400 41.92 -18.21 -5.15
N SER A 401 42.06 -18.08 -6.47
CA SER A 401 43.14 -18.69 -7.21
C SER A 401 44.44 -17.93 -6.89
N GLY A 402 45.09 -18.32 -5.81
CA GLY A 402 46.49 -18.01 -5.57
C GLY A 402 47.31 -19.27 -5.82
N ALA A 403 48.05 -19.29 -6.93
CA ALA A 403 49.31 -20.03 -7.08
C ALA A 403 49.95 -19.67 -8.43
N ASP A 404 50.72 -18.59 -8.45
CA ASP A 404 51.97 -18.58 -9.22
C ASP A 404 52.86 -19.72 -8.70
N PRO A 405 53.63 -20.36 -9.60
CA PRO A 405 55.02 -20.61 -9.27
C PRO A 405 55.94 -20.11 -10.40
N GLU A 406 56.87 -19.23 -10.03
CA GLU A 406 58.09 -18.96 -10.77
C GLU A 406 58.92 -20.24 -10.95
N ALA A 407 59.37 -20.47 -12.18
CA ALA A 407 60.71 -20.96 -12.54
C ALA A 407 61.00 -20.62 -14.00
#